data_AF-A0A838RNG2-F1
#
_entry.id   AF-A0A838RNG2-F1
#
_cell.length_a   1.000
_cell.length_b   1.000
_cell.length_c   1.000
_cell.angle_alpha   90.00
_cell.angle_beta   90.00
_cell.angle_gamma   90.00
#
_symmetry.space_group_name_H-M   'P 1'
#
loop_
_entity.id
_entity.type
_entity.pdbx_description
1 polymer ?
#
loop_
_entity_poly.entity_id
_entity_poly.type
_entity_poly.pdbx_seq_one_letter_code
_entity_poly.pdbx_strand_id
1 'polypeptide(L)'
;MREHSRFSIYRLTGLTLLALLLLACAAPESTPASEPTNDRNLPRPETTTGTDPTLASSSLLNPLDSAECEALSAAMSDAFGSEATMSEVPFRDMITTRSGTGCQLEIRGNGVQVGTFADATITLHEMLKGQGWLEDTRYVADGPTGSLLGFRQENRLCMADVQWQPTADVQCPADQPISACPLTPEQQLFTIHLTCVQQ
;
A
#
# COMPACT_ATOMS: atom_id res chain seq x y z
N MET A 1 3.74 25.15 49.00
CA MET A 1 2.80 26.28 48.97
C MET A 1 3.11 27.15 47.76
N ARG A 2 2.30 27.04 46.70
CA ARG A 2 2.11 28.08 45.69
C ARG A 2 0.74 27.83 45.08
N GLU A 3 -0.10 28.85 45.21
CA GLU A 3 -1.47 28.93 44.71
C GLU A 3 -1.50 28.81 43.18
N HIS A 4 -2.60 28.29 42.64
CA HIS A 4 -3.45 29.03 41.69
C HIS A 4 -4.75 28.25 41.50
N SER A 5 -5.77 28.64 42.28
CA SER A 5 -7.17 28.49 41.91
C SER A 5 -7.56 29.68 41.04
N ARG A 6 -8.09 29.44 39.84
CA ARG A 6 -9.13 30.27 39.22
C ARG A 6 -10.07 29.42 38.37
N PHE A 7 -11.28 29.28 38.88
CA PHE A 7 -12.51 28.94 38.18
C PHE A 7 -12.81 29.93 37.05
N SER A 8 -13.32 29.45 35.91
CA SER A 8 -14.44 30.05 35.14
C SER A 8 -14.76 29.09 33.97
N ILE A 9 -15.77 28.22 34.07
CA ILE A 9 -17.17 28.50 33.68
C ILE A 9 -17.23 29.32 32.39
N TYR A 10 -17.45 28.64 31.26
CA TYR A 10 -18.25 29.17 30.14
C TYR A 10 -19.23 28.09 29.67
N ARG A 11 -20.50 28.46 29.81
CA ARG A 11 -21.71 27.80 29.30
C ARG A 11 -21.70 27.83 27.77
N LEU A 12 -22.02 26.73 27.08
CA LEU A 12 -23.36 26.38 26.59
C LEU A 12 -23.95 27.44 25.65
N THR A 13 -24.03 27.10 24.35
CA THR A 13 -25.06 27.44 23.33
C THR A 13 -24.45 27.73 21.95
N GLY A 14 -25.09 27.21 20.89
CA GLY A 14 -24.70 27.45 19.50
C GLY A 14 -25.06 26.28 18.58
N LEU A 15 -26.33 25.89 18.56
CA LEU A 15 -27.23 26.07 17.40
C LEU A 15 -26.87 25.20 16.17
N THR A 16 -27.54 24.05 16.14
CA THR A 16 -27.91 23.28 14.96
C THR A 16 -28.61 24.15 13.92
N LEU A 17 -28.02 24.26 12.72
CA LEU A 17 -28.75 24.29 11.44
C LEU A 17 -27.71 24.27 10.30
N LEU A 18 -27.67 23.19 9.52
CA LEU A 18 -27.25 23.27 8.12
C LEU A 18 -27.91 22.14 7.33
N ALA A 19 -29.08 22.46 6.78
CA ALA A 19 -29.69 21.69 5.71
C ALA A 19 -28.86 21.96 4.44
N LEU A 20 -28.25 20.92 3.86
CA LEU A 20 -27.66 21.01 2.53
C LEU A 20 -28.38 20.10 1.54
N LEU A 21 -28.69 20.74 0.42
CA LEU A 21 -29.54 20.32 -0.68
C LEU A 21 -29.12 19.00 -1.32
N LEU A 22 -30.09 18.11 -1.50
CA LEU A 22 -30.04 16.98 -2.44
C LEU A 22 -30.24 17.53 -3.87
N LEU A 23 -29.14 17.65 -4.61
CA LEU A 23 -29.18 17.77 -6.07
C LEU A 23 -29.23 16.37 -6.67
N ALA A 24 -30.42 15.99 -7.13
CA ALA A 24 -30.65 14.81 -7.95
C ALA A 24 -29.98 15.00 -9.32
N CYS A 25 -28.89 14.26 -9.58
CA CYS A 25 -28.37 14.09 -10.93
C CYS A 25 -29.12 12.92 -11.58
N ALA A 26 -30.11 13.25 -12.41
CA ALA A 26 -30.65 12.31 -13.38
C ALA A 26 -29.55 11.95 -14.39
N ALA A 27 -29.15 10.68 -14.43
CA ALA A 27 -28.29 10.15 -15.48
C ALA A 27 -29.15 9.85 -16.73
N PRO A 28 -28.77 10.34 -17.93
CA PRO A 28 -29.46 9.98 -19.16
C PRO A 28 -29.09 8.57 -19.63
N GLU A 29 -30.10 7.85 -20.13
CA GLU A 29 -30.02 6.56 -20.81
C GLU A 29 -28.91 6.51 -21.87
N SER A 30 -28.08 5.49 -21.82
CA SER A 30 -27.10 5.16 -22.85
C SER A 30 -27.77 4.44 -24.02
N THR A 31 -27.99 5.19 -25.10
CA THR A 31 -28.31 4.65 -26.44
C THR A 31 -27.15 3.80 -26.97
N PRO A 32 -27.37 2.59 -27.52
CA PRO A 32 -26.33 1.83 -28.20
C PRO A 32 -26.10 2.41 -29.60
N ALA A 33 -24.90 2.94 -29.85
CA ALA A 33 -24.48 3.36 -31.17
C ALA A 33 -23.83 2.20 -31.93
N SER A 34 -24.37 1.95 -33.12
CA SER A 34 -24.07 0.87 -34.05
C SER A 34 -22.62 0.88 -34.57
N GLU A 35 -22.05 -0.31 -34.78
CA GLU A 35 -20.85 -0.52 -35.58
C GLU A 35 -21.04 -0.05 -37.03
N PRO A 36 -20.09 0.69 -37.61
CA PRO A 36 -19.95 0.80 -39.05
C PRO A 36 -18.94 -0.23 -39.55
N THR A 37 -19.44 -1.25 -40.26
CA THR A 37 -18.65 -2.00 -41.24
C THR A 37 -18.33 -1.09 -42.42
N ASN A 38 -17.05 -0.86 -42.74
CA ASN A 38 -16.69 -0.46 -44.10
C ASN A 38 -15.27 -0.90 -44.48
N ASP A 39 -15.24 -1.86 -45.41
CA ASP A 39 -14.11 -2.19 -46.26
C ASP A 39 -13.59 -0.95 -47.00
N ARG A 40 -12.32 -0.60 -46.77
CA ARG A 40 -11.57 0.13 -47.79
C ARG A 40 -10.10 -0.26 -47.80
N ASN A 41 -9.83 -1.24 -48.63
CA ASN A 41 -8.54 -1.52 -49.23
C ASN A 41 -7.96 -0.21 -49.84
N LEU A 42 -6.89 0.32 -49.25
CA LEU A 42 -6.09 1.41 -49.80
C LEU A 42 -4.67 0.90 -50.07
N PRO A 43 -4.09 1.19 -51.26
CA PRO A 43 -2.72 0.79 -51.56
C PRO A 43 -1.73 1.52 -50.64
N ARG A 44 -0.86 0.75 -50.00
CA ARG A 44 0.22 1.22 -49.12
C ARG A 44 1.29 1.92 -49.97
N PRO A 45 1.66 3.19 -49.68
CA PRO A 45 2.88 3.76 -50.22
C PRO A 45 4.09 3.09 -49.54
N GLU A 46 4.97 2.50 -50.35
CA GLU A 46 6.37 2.32 -49.96
C GLU A 46 6.99 3.71 -49.78
N THR A 47 7.74 3.95 -48.70
CA THR A 47 9.07 4.60 -48.69
C THR A 47 9.54 4.76 -47.24
N THR A 48 10.85 4.56 -47.06
CA THR A 48 11.73 5.05 -46.00
C THR A 48 11.96 4.12 -44.82
N THR A 49 12.98 3.28 -44.99
CA THR A 49 13.99 2.95 -43.98
C THR A 49 14.44 4.23 -43.27
N GLY A 50 13.80 4.56 -42.16
CA GLY A 50 14.25 5.54 -41.19
C GLY A 50 14.80 4.79 -39.98
N THR A 51 16.11 4.61 -39.94
CA THR A 51 16.83 4.36 -38.70
C THR A 51 16.68 5.60 -37.84
N ASP A 52 15.82 5.56 -36.83
CA ASP A 52 15.87 6.51 -35.71
C ASP A 52 16.26 5.72 -34.45
N PRO A 53 17.30 6.16 -33.70
CA PRO A 53 17.90 5.41 -32.62
C PRO A 53 17.13 5.67 -31.32
N THR A 54 17.54 4.93 -30.29
CA THR A 54 17.05 4.95 -28.90
C THR A 54 16.10 3.81 -28.62
N LEU A 55 16.74 2.66 -28.41
CA LEU A 55 16.31 1.67 -27.42
C LEU A 55 15.69 2.42 -26.24
N ALA A 56 14.37 2.32 -26.08
CA ALA A 56 13.79 2.51 -24.78
C ALA A 56 14.42 1.44 -23.90
N SER A 57 15.49 1.80 -23.18
CA SER A 57 15.96 1.03 -22.06
C SER A 57 14.86 1.14 -21.00
N SER A 58 13.79 0.35 -21.16
CA SER A 58 13.00 -0.06 -20.01
C SER A 58 13.94 -0.94 -19.19
N SER A 59 14.79 -0.32 -18.36
CA SER A 59 15.60 -1.11 -17.45
C SER A 59 14.61 -1.92 -16.61
N LEU A 60 14.79 -3.23 -16.63
CA LEU A 60 14.02 -4.12 -15.78
C LEU A 60 14.31 -3.74 -14.33
N LEU A 61 13.30 -3.86 -13.47
CA LEU A 61 13.52 -3.72 -12.03
C LEU A 61 14.27 -4.97 -11.56
N ASN A 62 15.38 -4.75 -10.86
CA ASN A 62 16.19 -5.84 -10.30
C ASN A 62 15.95 -5.91 -8.79
N PRO A 63 16.18 -7.08 -8.14
CA PRO A 63 16.22 -7.12 -6.69
C PRO A 63 17.37 -6.24 -6.19
N LEU A 64 17.26 -5.78 -4.94
CA LEU A 64 18.40 -5.12 -4.28
C LEU A 64 19.63 -6.04 -4.29
N ASP A 65 20.81 -5.44 -4.14
CA ASP A 65 22.02 -6.22 -3.93
C ASP A 65 21.86 -7.13 -2.70
N SER A 66 22.42 -8.34 -2.75
CA SER A 66 22.16 -9.36 -1.72
C SER A 66 22.47 -8.87 -0.31
N ALA A 67 23.58 -8.14 -0.15
CA ALA A 67 23.97 -7.56 1.14
C ALA A 67 22.97 -6.51 1.66
N GLU A 68 22.33 -5.75 0.77
CA GLU A 68 21.31 -4.76 1.15
C GLU A 68 20.00 -5.45 1.54
N CYS A 69 19.60 -6.49 0.80
CA CYS A 69 18.41 -7.25 1.15
C CYS A 69 18.59 -8.03 2.47
N GLU A 70 19.77 -8.60 2.70
CA GLU A 70 20.14 -9.25 3.97
C GLU A 70 20.14 -8.25 5.13
N ALA A 71 20.62 -7.02 4.92
CA ALA A 71 20.57 -5.98 5.94
C ALA A 71 19.13 -5.58 6.30
N LEU A 72 18.26 -5.41 5.30
CA LEU A 72 16.83 -5.17 5.54
C LEU A 72 16.16 -6.36 6.24
N SER A 73 16.53 -7.60 5.88
CA SER A 73 16.04 -8.82 6.53
C SER A 73 16.40 -8.85 8.02
N ALA A 74 17.66 -8.53 8.34
CA ALA A 74 18.13 -8.46 9.72
C ALA A 74 17.42 -7.34 10.50
N ALA A 75 17.26 -6.16 9.90
CA ALA A 75 16.55 -5.04 10.53
C ALA A 75 15.07 -5.38 10.77
N MET A 76 14.40 -6.02 9.82
CA MET A 76 13.01 -6.46 9.96
C MET A 76 12.90 -7.55 11.04
N SER A 77 13.87 -8.46 11.10
CA SER A 77 13.88 -9.51 12.11
C SER A 77 14.05 -8.96 13.52
N ASP A 78 14.93 -7.97 13.69
CA ASP A 78 15.14 -7.26 14.95
C ASP A 78 13.89 -6.47 15.37
N ALA A 79 13.30 -5.72 14.43
CA ALA A 79 12.13 -4.88 14.69
C ALA A 79 10.90 -5.67 15.17
N PHE A 80 10.70 -6.89 14.65
CA PHE A 80 9.55 -7.74 14.98
C PHE A 80 9.89 -8.90 15.93
N GLY A 81 11.15 -9.04 16.35
CA GLY A 81 11.61 -10.13 17.20
C GLY A 81 11.37 -11.53 16.62
N SER A 82 11.29 -11.65 15.30
CA SER A 82 10.95 -12.88 14.56
C SER A 82 11.79 -12.95 13.29
N GLU A 83 12.28 -14.12 12.91
CA GLU A 83 13.09 -14.28 11.71
C GLU A 83 12.27 -13.97 10.44
N ALA A 84 12.76 -13.03 9.64
CA ALA A 84 12.19 -12.73 8.33
C ALA A 84 12.63 -13.77 7.30
N THR A 85 11.67 -14.34 6.56
CA THR A 85 11.98 -15.21 5.43
C THR A 85 12.22 -14.37 4.17
N MET A 86 13.32 -14.63 3.48
CA MET A 86 13.70 -13.91 2.26
C MET A 86 13.46 -14.76 1.01
N SER A 87 12.94 -14.14 -0.05
CA SER A 87 12.71 -14.77 -1.35
C SER A 87 12.81 -13.75 -2.49
N GLU A 88 12.88 -14.22 -3.73
CA GLU A 88 12.71 -13.37 -4.91
C GLU A 88 11.32 -13.55 -5.49
N VAL A 89 10.64 -12.45 -5.80
CA VAL A 89 9.26 -12.46 -6.31
C VAL A 89 9.12 -11.53 -7.52
N PRO A 90 8.18 -11.82 -8.45
CA PRO A 90 7.82 -10.85 -9.48
C PRO A 90 7.35 -9.53 -8.86
N PHE A 91 7.84 -8.42 -9.40
CA PHE A 91 7.48 -7.07 -8.95
C PHE A 91 6.95 -6.23 -10.11
N ARG A 92 5.96 -5.39 -9.81
CA ARG A 92 5.43 -4.39 -10.74
C ARG A 92 5.21 -3.06 -10.04
N ASP A 93 5.87 -2.01 -10.53
CA ASP A 93 5.61 -0.64 -10.12
C ASP A 93 4.32 -0.15 -10.76
N MET A 94 3.28 0.07 -9.95
CA MET A 94 1.97 0.48 -10.44
C MET A 94 1.93 1.92 -10.97
N ILE A 95 2.91 2.75 -10.61
CA ILE A 95 3.00 4.15 -11.03
C ILE A 95 3.78 4.28 -12.33
N THR A 96 4.96 3.64 -12.40
CA THR A 96 5.80 3.72 -13.61
C THR A 96 5.51 2.63 -14.63
N THR A 97 4.69 1.63 -14.25
CA THR A 97 4.34 0.43 -15.04
C THR A 97 5.52 -0.49 -15.37
N ARG A 98 6.70 -0.23 -14.79
CA ARG A 98 7.88 -1.09 -14.91
C ARG A 98 7.69 -2.38 -14.12
N SER A 99 8.27 -3.46 -14.63
CA SER A 99 8.24 -4.77 -14.00
C SER A 99 9.64 -5.36 -13.87
N GLY A 100 9.76 -6.39 -13.03
CA GLY A 100 10.98 -7.14 -12.84
C GLY A 100 10.87 -8.09 -11.67
N THR A 101 11.95 -8.25 -10.92
CA THR A 101 12.01 -9.10 -9.73
C THR A 101 12.41 -8.25 -8.54
N GLY A 102 11.76 -8.45 -7.40
CA GLY A 102 12.14 -7.83 -6.13
C GLY A 102 12.60 -8.86 -5.12
N CYS A 103 13.44 -8.44 -4.19
CA CYS A 103 13.69 -9.24 -3.01
C CYS A 103 12.55 -8.97 -2.02
N GLN A 104 11.86 -10.03 -1.57
CA GLN A 104 10.75 -9.95 -0.63
C GLN A 104 11.18 -10.56 0.70
N LEU A 105 10.94 -9.80 1.76
CA LEU A 105 11.06 -10.20 3.14
C LEU A 105 9.65 -10.43 3.68
N GLU A 106 9.49 -11.47 4.49
CA GLU A 106 8.20 -11.84 5.05
C GLU A 106 8.31 -12.19 6.53
N ILE A 107 7.41 -11.62 7.33
CA ILE A 107 7.16 -12.03 8.71
C ILE A 107 5.70 -12.46 8.85
N ARG A 108 5.49 -13.57 9.54
CA ARG A 108 4.17 -14.02 9.98
C ARG A 108 4.12 -14.10 11.49
N GLY A 109 2.96 -13.80 12.04
CA GLY A 109 2.71 -13.92 13.47
C GLY A 109 1.24 -13.70 13.79
N ASN A 110 0.91 -13.66 15.08
CA ASN A 110 -0.39 -13.20 15.54
C ASN A 110 -0.28 -11.85 16.26
N GLY A 111 -1.41 -11.28 16.69
CA GLY A 111 -1.45 -10.00 17.41
C GLY A 111 -0.77 -10.02 18.78
N VAL A 112 -0.44 -11.20 19.34
CA VAL A 112 0.40 -11.29 20.56
C VAL A 112 1.87 -11.02 20.22
N GLN A 113 2.34 -11.52 19.08
CA GLN A 113 3.72 -11.40 18.63
C GLN A 113 3.98 -10.06 17.95
N VAL A 114 3.06 -9.62 17.09
CA VAL A 114 3.20 -8.44 16.24
C VAL A 114 2.64 -7.17 16.90
N GLY A 115 1.71 -7.32 17.85
CA GLY A 115 0.96 -6.20 18.42
C GLY A 115 -0.31 -5.88 17.63
N THR A 116 -0.74 -4.62 17.64
CA THR A 116 -1.89 -4.18 16.84
C THR A 116 -1.49 -3.93 15.38
N PHE A 117 -2.48 -3.83 14.50
CA PHE A 117 -2.24 -3.43 13.11
C PHE A 117 -1.54 -2.06 12.98
N ALA A 118 -1.87 -1.13 13.88
CA ALA A 118 -1.19 0.16 13.94
C ALA A 118 0.28 0.00 14.35
N ASP A 119 0.56 -0.82 15.37
CA ASP A 119 1.92 -1.08 15.85
C ASP A 119 2.79 -1.72 14.76
N ALA A 120 2.24 -2.66 14.00
CA ALA A 120 2.94 -3.31 12.88
C ALA A 120 3.35 -2.29 11.81
N THR A 121 2.43 -1.41 11.44
CA THR A 121 2.65 -0.37 10.42
C THR A 121 3.66 0.67 10.91
N ILE A 122 3.56 1.11 12.17
CA ILE A 122 4.50 2.05 12.79
C ILE A 122 5.90 1.44 12.86
N THR A 123 6.02 0.21 13.33
CA THR A 123 7.29 -0.53 13.43
C THR A 123 8.01 -0.56 12.09
N LEU A 124 7.31 -0.94 11.02
CA LEU A 124 7.87 -1.02 9.67
C LEU A 124 8.29 0.36 9.14
N HIS A 125 7.44 1.37 9.35
CA HIS A 125 7.73 2.75 8.94
C HIS A 125 8.97 3.30 9.68
N GLU A 126 9.05 3.14 10.99
CA GLU A 126 10.17 3.61 11.81
C GLU A 126 11.48 2.90 11.46
N MET A 127 11.43 1.58 11.24
CA MET A 127 12.56 0.78 10.78
C MET A 127 13.14 1.31 9.46
N LEU A 128 12.28 1.57 8.47
CA LEU A 128 12.71 2.07 7.16
C LEU A 128 13.23 3.51 7.25
N LYS A 129 12.51 4.38 7.96
CA LYS A 129 12.92 5.77 8.18
C LYS A 129 14.27 5.87 8.90
N GLY A 130 14.50 5.02 9.90
CA GLY A 130 15.78 4.94 10.61
C GLY A 130 16.97 4.58 9.71
N GLN A 131 16.69 3.91 8.59
CA GLN A 131 17.67 3.54 7.56
C GLN A 131 17.73 4.53 6.39
N GLY A 132 17.07 5.68 6.51
CA GLY A 132 17.12 6.75 5.51
C GLY A 132 16.18 6.55 4.32
N TRP A 133 15.21 5.64 4.42
CA TRP A 133 14.13 5.55 3.45
C TRP A 133 13.09 6.65 3.69
N LEU A 134 12.57 7.23 2.62
CA LEU A 134 11.54 8.27 2.67
C LEU A 134 10.24 7.73 2.09
N GLU A 135 9.13 7.94 2.78
CA GLU A 135 7.82 7.54 2.27
C GLU A 135 7.48 8.29 0.98
N ASP A 136 6.99 7.55 -0.01
CA ASP A 136 6.44 8.07 -1.26
C ASP A 136 4.91 7.89 -1.23
N THR A 137 4.22 8.97 -0.85
CA THR A 137 2.77 9.00 -0.63
C THR A 137 1.93 8.62 -1.85
N ARG A 138 2.53 8.52 -3.04
CA ARG A 138 1.84 8.02 -4.25
C ARG A 138 1.53 6.53 -4.19
N TYR A 139 2.16 5.78 -3.30
CA TYR A 139 2.01 4.34 -3.14
C TYR A 139 1.19 3.93 -1.91
N VAL A 140 0.57 4.89 -1.21
CA VAL A 140 -0.20 4.60 0.01
C VAL A 140 -1.59 4.08 -0.35
N ALA A 141 -1.95 2.93 0.22
CA ALA A 141 -3.30 2.39 0.17
C ALA A 141 -3.66 1.72 1.50
N ASP A 142 -4.70 2.23 2.17
CA ASP A 142 -5.14 1.73 3.47
C ASP A 142 -6.51 1.07 3.40
N GLY A 143 -6.68 0.02 4.19
CA GLY A 143 -7.91 -0.70 4.40
C GLY A 143 -8.03 -1.16 5.85
N PRO A 144 -9.20 -1.72 6.23
CA PRO A 144 -9.44 -2.12 7.61
C PRO A 144 -8.60 -3.35 8.04
N THR A 145 -8.10 -4.12 7.07
CA THR A 145 -7.31 -5.33 7.29
C THR A 145 -5.92 -5.28 6.67
N GLY A 146 -5.52 -4.14 6.09
CA GLY A 146 -4.21 -4.04 5.49
C GLY A 146 -3.82 -2.64 5.05
N SER A 147 -2.53 -2.42 4.93
CA SER A 147 -1.93 -1.16 4.49
C SER A 147 -0.76 -1.45 3.56
N LEU A 148 -0.72 -0.74 2.45
CA LEU A 148 0.39 -0.72 1.51
C LEU A 148 1.03 0.65 1.56
N LEU A 149 2.34 0.69 1.78
CA LEU A 149 3.16 1.89 1.85
C LEU A 149 4.31 1.76 0.86
N GLY A 150 4.70 2.87 0.21
CA GLY A 150 5.89 2.91 -0.63
C GLY A 150 6.98 3.76 -0.02
N PHE A 151 8.23 3.31 -0.16
CA PHE A 151 9.41 3.98 0.36
C PHE A 151 10.48 4.09 -0.72
N ARG A 152 11.10 5.26 -0.84
CA ARG A 152 12.16 5.58 -1.80
C ARG A 152 13.48 5.81 -1.09
N GLN A 153 14.55 5.31 -1.70
CA GLN A 153 15.92 5.64 -1.36
C GLN A 153 16.74 5.63 -2.65
N GLU A 154 17.13 6.82 -3.12
CA GLU A 154 17.86 6.99 -4.40
C GLU A 154 17.09 6.37 -5.59
N ASN A 155 17.70 5.43 -6.32
CA ASN A 155 17.08 4.69 -7.43
C ASN A 155 16.27 3.45 -6.97
N ARG A 156 16.09 3.26 -5.66
CA ARG A 156 15.40 2.10 -5.08
C ARG A 156 13.97 2.42 -4.66
N LEU A 157 13.15 1.38 -4.65
CA LEU A 157 11.78 1.40 -4.17
C LEU A 157 11.53 0.16 -3.31
N CYS A 158 10.99 0.37 -2.12
CA CYS A 158 10.44 -0.71 -1.29
C CYS A 158 8.93 -0.52 -1.14
N MET A 159 8.18 -1.61 -1.32
CA MET A 159 6.76 -1.69 -1.02
C MET A 159 6.60 -2.47 0.28
N ALA A 160 6.01 -1.82 1.27
CA ALA A 160 5.73 -2.32 2.59
C ALA A 160 4.25 -2.68 2.66
N ASP A 161 3.93 -3.96 2.84
CA ASP A 161 2.55 -4.45 2.90
C ASP A 161 2.30 -5.11 4.27
N VAL A 162 1.42 -4.54 5.06
CA VAL A 162 0.98 -5.12 6.34
C VAL A 162 -0.44 -5.62 6.12
N GLN A 163 -0.65 -6.93 6.25
CA GLN A 163 -1.96 -7.55 6.14
C GLN A 163 -2.28 -8.33 7.41
N TRP A 164 -3.55 -8.37 7.77
CA TRP A 164 -4.03 -9.28 8.81
C TRP A 164 -5.39 -9.86 8.49
N GLN A 165 -5.68 -11.02 9.06
CA GLN A 165 -6.98 -11.67 8.95
C GLN A 165 -7.35 -12.42 10.24
N PRO A 166 -8.65 -12.60 10.53
CA PRO A 166 -9.11 -13.52 11.55
C PRO A 166 -8.60 -14.96 11.32
N THR A 167 -8.42 -15.72 12.40
CA THR A 167 -8.31 -17.18 12.31
C THR A 167 -9.61 -17.79 11.77
N ALA A 168 -9.50 -18.95 11.11
CA ALA A 168 -10.62 -19.57 10.40
C ALA A 168 -11.80 -19.99 11.31
N ASP A 169 -11.56 -20.15 12.61
CA ASP A 169 -12.57 -20.50 13.61
C ASP A 169 -13.40 -19.31 14.10
N VAL A 170 -13.03 -18.07 13.74
CA VAL A 170 -13.81 -16.88 14.08
C VAL A 170 -14.89 -16.60 13.04
N GLN A 171 -16.13 -16.44 13.50
CA GLN A 171 -17.25 -15.97 12.67
C GLN A 171 -17.53 -14.49 12.94
N CYS A 172 -16.99 -13.62 12.08
CA CYS A 172 -17.34 -12.21 12.09
C CYS A 172 -18.75 -11.99 11.51
N PRO A 173 -19.54 -11.03 12.03
CA PRO A 173 -20.83 -10.69 11.43
C PRO A 173 -20.64 -10.20 9.99
N ALA A 174 -21.39 -10.78 9.04
CA ALA A 174 -21.23 -10.50 7.61
C ALA A 174 -21.79 -9.11 7.19
N ASP A 175 -22.65 -8.53 8.00
CA ASP A 175 -23.35 -7.26 7.77
C ASP A 175 -22.78 -6.10 8.60
N GLN A 176 -21.65 -6.31 9.28
CA GLN A 176 -20.98 -5.32 10.11
C GLN A 176 -19.52 -5.15 9.68
N PRO A 177 -18.90 -3.99 9.97
CA PRO A 177 -17.47 -3.81 9.72
C PRO A 177 -16.62 -4.79 10.54
N ILE A 178 -15.41 -5.09 10.06
CA ILE A 178 -14.47 -6.01 10.74
C ILE A 178 -14.13 -5.56 12.17
N SER A 179 -14.22 -4.26 12.46
CA SER A 179 -14.02 -3.70 13.81
C SER A 179 -15.08 -4.13 14.83
N ALA A 180 -16.24 -4.64 14.36
CA ALA A 180 -17.27 -5.22 15.21
C ALA A 180 -17.02 -6.72 15.50
N CYS A 181 -16.03 -7.33 14.85
CA CYS A 181 -15.68 -8.71 15.08
C CYS A 181 -14.93 -8.85 16.43
N PRO A 182 -15.40 -9.72 17.34
CA PRO A 182 -14.82 -9.86 18.68
C PRO A 182 -13.54 -10.72 18.63
N LEU A 183 -12.47 -10.14 18.12
CA LEU A 183 -11.18 -10.81 17.95
C LEU A 183 -10.29 -10.63 19.18
N THR A 184 -9.70 -11.73 19.66
CA THR A 184 -8.52 -11.63 20.54
C THR A 184 -7.25 -11.40 19.72
N PRO A 185 -6.15 -10.93 20.32
CA PRO A 185 -4.88 -10.79 19.61
C PRO A 185 -4.38 -12.09 18.97
N GLU A 186 -4.56 -13.25 19.62
CA GLU A 186 -4.19 -14.56 19.11
C GLU A 186 -4.95 -14.93 17.82
N GLN A 187 -6.15 -14.39 17.66
CA GLN A 187 -7.03 -14.62 16.51
C GLN A 187 -6.75 -13.67 15.34
N GLN A 188 -5.85 -12.69 15.48
CA GLN A 188 -5.44 -11.80 14.40
C GLN A 188 -4.13 -12.32 13.80
N LEU A 189 -4.20 -12.96 12.64
CA LEU A 189 -3.03 -13.49 11.94
C LEU A 189 -2.46 -12.43 11.01
N PHE A 190 -1.21 -12.04 11.25
CA PHE A 190 -0.49 -11.05 10.46
C PHE A 190 0.40 -11.71 9.40
N THR A 191 0.47 -11.07 8.24
CA THR A 191 1.49 -11.29 7.21
C THR A 191 2.04 -9.92 6.83
N ILE A 192 3.34 -9.74 7.00
CA ILE A 192 4.04 -8.48 6.73
C ILE A 192 5.05 -8.74 5.63
N HIS A 193 4.95 -8.01 4.53
CA HIS A 193 5.90 -8.07 3.43
C HIS A 193 6.67 -6.76 3.28
N LEU A 194 7.94 -6.89 2.93
CA LEU A 194 8.74 -5.78 2.42
C LEU A 194 9.40 -6.25 1.12
N THR A 195 8.93 -5.71 0.00
CA THR A 195 9.43 -6.08 -1.34
C THR A 195 10.17 -4.92 -1.96
N CYS A 196 11.46 -5.09 -2.21
CA CYS A 196 12.35 -4.03 -2.65
C CYS A 196 12.99 -4.32 -4.00
N VAL A 197 13.14 -3.24 -4.79
CA VAL A 197 13.72 -3.25 -6.13
C VAL A 197 14.68 -2.07 -6.34
N GLN A 198 15.57 -2.23 -7.30
CA GLN A 198 16.48 -1.20 -7.80
C GLN A 198 16.46 -1.10 -9.34
N GLN A 199 17.02 0.00 -9.85
CA GLN A 199 17.09 0.33 -11.28
C GLN A 199 18.52 0.34 -11.80
#